data_AF-A0A916D8Q9-F1
#
_entry.id   AF-A0A916D8Q9-F1
#
_cell.length_a   1.000
_cell.length_b   1.000
_cell.length_c   1.000
_cell.angle_alpha   90.00
_cell.angle_beta   90.00
_cell.angle_gamma   90.00
#
_symmetry.space_group_name_H-M   'P 1'
#
loop_
_entity.id
_entity.type
_entity.pdbx_description
1 polymer ?
#
loop_
_entity_poly.entity_id
_entity_poly.type
_entity_poly.pdbx_seq_one_letter_code
_entity_poly.pdbx_strand_id
1 'polypeptide(L)'
;TVSRRDFFDATHAPAFAQLEGLAIDEGISFADLKATLTLFARRFYGAGTRTRFGPSYFPFTEPSAQMEVEVDLGDGRGNRWLEIMGCGLVHPAVLESAGIDSERYSGWAFGMGPGRIAMSRYGITDIRLLYDSDVRFLEQFAAC
;
A
#
# COMPACT_ATOMS: atom_id res chain seq x y z
N THR A 1 -13.25 4.79 1.53
CA THR A 1 -13.25 5.03 0.09
C THR A 1 -12.72 6.42 -0.17
N VAL A 2 -11.85 6.57 -1.15
CA VAL A 2 -11.29 7.84 -1.61
C VAL A 2 -11.68 8.06 -3.07
N SER A 3 -11.61 9.30 -3.55
CA SER A 3 -12.00 9.67 -4.91
C SER A 3 -10.89 10.43 -5.63
N ARG A 4 -10.76 10.18 -6.94
CA ARG A 4 -9.85 10.88 -7.85
C ARG A 4 -10.59 11.22 -9.14
N ARG A 5 -10.13 12.24 -9.84
CA ARG A 5 -10.67 12.64 -11.15
C ARG A 5 -10.04 11.81 -12.27
N ASP A 6 -10.10 10.49 -12.13
CA ASP A 6 -9.59 9.54 -13.10
C ASP A 6 -10.73 9.02 -13.98
N PHE A 7 -10.42 8.62 -15.21
CA PHE A 7 -11.37 7.91 -16.05
C PHE A 7 -11.68 6.53 -15.45
N PHE A 8 -12.90 6.04 -15.69
CA PHE A 8 -13.25 4.68 -15.30
C PHE A 8 -12.87 3.71 -16.44
N ASP A 9 -11.71 3.09 -16.32
CA ASP A 9 -11.14 2.17 -17.30
C ASP A 9 -10.59 0.91 -16.62
N ALA A 10 -9.87 0.07 -17.36
CA ALA A 10 -9.37 -1.20 -16.83
C ALA A 10 -8.33 -1.05 -15.71
N THR A 11 -7.68 0.11 -15.57
CA THR A 11 -6.60 0.34 -14.61
C THR A 11 -6.92 1.41 -13.57
N HIS A 12 -7.97 2.23 -13.78
CA HIS A 12 -8.37 3.31 -12.87
C HIS A 12 -9.86 3.29 -12.53
N ALA A 13 -10.16 3.67 -11.29
CA ALA A 13 -11.52 3.89 -10.81
C ALA A 13 -11.63 5.27 -10.14
N PRO A 14 -12.69 6.06 -10.42
CA PRO A 14 -12.86 7.40 -9.85
C PRO A 14 -13.15 7.37 -8.34
N ALA A 15 -13.59 6.22 -7.82
CA ALA A 15 -13.72 5.94 -6.40
C ALA A 15 -13.17 4.55 -6.10
N PHE A 16 -12.31 4.43 -5.09
CA PHE A 16 -11.69 3.17 -4.71
C PHE A 16 -11.35 3.12 -3.21
N ALA A 17 -11.07 1.91 -2.70
CA ALA A 17 -10.61 1.73 -1.33
C ALA A 17 -9.12 2.05 -1.21
N GLN A 18 -8.76 2.84 -0.20
CA GLN A 18 -7.38 3.09 0.20
C GLN A 18 -7.28 2.82 1.70
N LEU A 19 -6.20 2.14 2.09
CA LEU A 19 -5.86 1.87 3.49
C LEU A 19 -4.58 2.63 3.80
N GLU A 20 -4.66 3.47 4.82
CA GLU A 20 -3.53 4.25 5.31
C GLU A 20 -3.26 3.91 6.78
N GLY A 21 -1.99 3.97 7.15
CA GLY A 21 -1.56 3.83 8.53
C GLY A 21 -0.66 4.98 8.92
N LEU A 22 -0.76 5.38 10.19
CA LEU A 22 0.01 6.47 10.80
C LEU A 22 0.39 6.03 12.21
N ALA A 23 1.66 6.18 12.56
CA ALA A 23 2.13 6.03 13.93
C ALA A 23 2.97 7.26 14.29
N ILE A 24 2.62 7.93 15.39
CA ILE A 24 3.32 9.08 15.95
C ILE A 24 3.67 8.74 17.39
N ASP A 25 4.94 8.83 17.75
CA ASP A 25 5.43 8.64 19.12
C ASP A 25 6.84 9.24 19.25
N GLU A 26 7.35 9.33 20.48
CA GLU A 26 8.72 9.74 20.74
C GLU A 26 9.69 8.66 20.24
N GLY A 27 10.70 9.05 19.46
CA GLY A 27 11.77 8.14 19.02
C GLY A 27 11.41 7.17 17.88
N ILE A 28 10.27 7.35 17.21
CA ILE A 28 9.96 6.58 16.00
C ILE A 28 11.00 6.84 14.91
N SER A 29 11.48 5.75 14.30
CA SER A 29 12.50 5.77 13.26
C SER A 29 12.02 5.16 11.94
N PHE A 30 12.81 5.35 10.88
CA PHE A 30 12.57 4.68 9.60
C PHE A 30 12.78 3.15 9.70
N ALA A 31 13.56 2.69 10.68
CA ALA A 31 13.72 1.26 10.93
C ALA A 31 12.39 0.63 11.42
N ASP A 32 11.64 1.32 12.28
CA ASP A 32 10.35 0.87 12.78
C ASP A 32 9.31 0.76 11.67
N LEU A 33 9.31 1.73 10.74
CA LEU A 33 8.49 1.68 9.53
C LEU A 33 8.83 0.43 8.71
N LYS A 34 10.10 0.22 8.38
CA LYS A 34 10.54 -0.94 7.58
C LYS A 34 10.18 -2.26 8.27
N ALA A 35 10.39 -2.36 9.58
CA ALA A 35 10.06 -3.56 10.35
C ALA A 35 8.56 -3.85 10.33
N THR A 36 7.73 -2.82 10.57
CA THR A 36 6.26 -2.93 10.56
C THR A 36 5.74 -3.38 9.20
N LEU A 37 6.18 -2.73 8.13
CA LEU A 37 5.73 -3.06 6.78
C LEU A 37 6.25 -4.43 6.31
N THR A 38 7.48 -4.79 6.69
CA THR A 38 8.02 -6.14 6.40
C THR A 38 7.22 -7.22 7.12
N LEU A 39 6.83 -6.98 8.38
CA LEU A 39 5.97 -7.89 9.13
C LEU A 39 4.59 -8.02 8.46
N PHE A 40 3.99 -6.90 8.05
CA PHE A 40 2.73 -6.91 7.29
C PHE A 40 2.85 -7.78 6.03
N ALA A 41 3.87 -7.54 5.19
CA ALA A 41 4.06 -8.29 3.96
C ALA A 41 4.22 -9.79 4.23
N ARG A 42 4.99 -10.18 5.25
CA ARG A 42 5.16 -11.59 5.62
C ARG A 42 3.88 -12.24 6.15
N ARG A 43 3.04 -11.48 6.85
CA ARG A 43 1.73 -11.98 7.32
C ARG A 43 0.72 -12.10 6.18
N PHE A 44 0.79 -11.21 5.20
CA PHE A 44 -0.18 -11.14 4.11
C PHE A 44 0.17 -12.03 2.90
N TYR A 45 1.46 -12.09 2.53
CA TYR A 45 1.97 -12.85 1.37
C TYR A 45 2.68 -14.16 1.75
N GLY A 46 3.08 -14.33 3.02
CA GLY A 46 3.72 -15.55 3.53
C GLY A 46 5.06 -15.29 4.21
N ALA A 47 5.45 -16.17 5.14
CA ALA A 47 6.59 -15.93 6.03
C ALA A 47 7.93 -15.67 5.30
N GLY A 48 8.09 -16.22 4.09
CA GLY A 48 9.28 -16.07 3.24
C GLY A 48 9.29 -14.84 2.33
N THR A 49 8.26 -13.98 2.35
CA THR A 49 8.17 -12.83 1.44
C THR A 49 9.34 -11.88 1.62
N ARG A 50 10.03 -11.60 0.51
CA ARG A 50 11.11 -10.62 0.44
C ARG A 50 10.53 -9.25 0.10
N THR A 51 11.09 -8.24 0.73
CA THR A 51 10.63 -6.85 0.64
C THR A 51 11.77 -5.95 0.21
N ARG A 52 11.47 -4.98 -0.64
CA ARG A 52 12.41 -3.96 -1.12
C ARG A 52 11.81 -2.57 -0.90
N PHE A 53 12.65 -1.63 -0.49
CA PHE A 53 12.29 -0.23 -0.31
C PHE A 53 13.11 0.61 -1.29
N GLY A 54 12.44 1.27 -2.22
CA GLY A 54 13.06 2.21 -3.16
C GLY A 54 12.80 3.65 -2.70
N PRO A 55 13.78 4.57 -2.79
CA PRO A 55 13.53 5.99 -2.57
C PRO A 55 12.40 6.50 -3.48
N SER A 56 11.54 7.34 -2.94
CA SER A 56 10.44 7.98 -3.68
C SER A 56 10.20 9.38 -3.14
N TYR A 57 9.14 10.05 -3.59
CA TYR A 57 8.76 11.37 -3.11
C TYR A 57 7.25 11.44 -2.86
N PHE A 58 6.86 11.81 -1.63
CA PHE A 58 5.49 12.17 -1.28
C PHE A 58 5.52 13.48 -0.46
N PRO A 59 4.67 14.48 -0.77
CA PRO A 59 4.75 15.80 -0.12
C PRO A 59 4.59 15.79 1.41
N PHE A 60 3.97 14.76 1.97
CA PHE A 60 3.65 14.63 3.38
C PHE A 60 4.64 13.73 4.16
N THR A 61 5.69 13.20 3.49
CA THR A 61 6.73 12.40 4.15
C THR A 61 8.15 12.76 3.70
N GLU A 62 9.10 12.75 4.62
CA GLU A 62 10.53 12.92 4.35
C GLU A 62 11.39 12.22 5.43
N PRO A 63 12.22 11.22 5.08
CA PRO A 63 12.39 10.61 3.76
C PRO A 63 11.17 9.77 3.33
N SER A 64 10.98 9.68 2.02
CA SER A 64 9.92 8.92 1.35
C SER A 64 10.45 7.67 0.64
N ALA A 65 9.64 6.61 0.61
CA ALA A 65 9.95 5.36 -0.06
C ALA A 65 8.72 4.65 -0.63
N GLN A 66 8.91 3.89 -1.71
CA GLN A 66 7.97 2.89 -2.17
C GLN A 66 8.39 1.51 -1.69
N MET A 67 7.41 0.67 -1.33
CA MET A 67 7.65 -0.71 -0.92
C MET A 67 7.17 -1.67 -2.00
N GLU A 68 8.03 -2.65 -2.28
CA GLU A 68 7.77 -3.74 -3.19
C GLU A 68 7.92 -5.10 -2.49
N VAL A 69 7.17 -6.09 -2.98
CA VAL A 69 7.26 -7.48 -2.54
C VAL A 69 7.64 -8.39 -3.71
N GLU A 70 8.44 -9.40 -3.44
CA GLU A 70 8.73 -10.46 -4.40
C GLU A 70 7.61 -11.51 -4.37
N VAL A 71 6.95 -11.71 -5.51
CA VAL A 71 5.81 -12.62 -5.66
C VAL A 71 5.91 -13.42 -6.97
N ASP A 72 5.46 -14.67 -6.94
CA ASP A 72 5.12 -15.45 -8.14
C ASP A 72 3.62 -15.33 -8.38
N LEU A 73 3.22 -14.87 -9.57
CA LEU A 73 1.82 -14.75 -9.94
C LEU A 73 1.26 -15.98 -10.67
N GLY A 74 2.05 -17.06 -10.78
CA GLY A 74 1.60 -18.31 -11.39
C GLY A 74 1.44 -18.25 -12.92
N ASP A 75 2.01 -17.23 -13.57
CA ASP A 75 1.92 -17.02 -15.02
C ASP A 75 3.13 -17.58 -15.79
N GLY A 76 3.95 -18.42 -15.14
CA GLY A 76 5.12 -19.06 -15.73
C GLY A 76 6.34 -18.14 -15.89
N ARG A 77 6.26 -16.87 -15.48
CA ARG A 77 7.39 -15.92 -15.55
C ARG A 77 8.25 -15.88 -14.30
N GLY A 78 7.88 -16.67 -13.27
CA GLY A 78 8.59 -16.74 -12.00
C GLY A 78 8.45 -15.50 -11.13
N ASN A 79 9.32 -15.39 -10.12
CA ASN A 79 9.29 -14.33 -9.14
C ASN A 79 9.56 -12.95 -9.76
N ARG A 80 8.75 -11.97 -9.37
CA ARG A 80 8.92 -10.56 -9.75
C ARG A 80 8.65 -9.62 -8.58
N TRP A 81 9.27 -8.44 -8.65
CA TRP A 81 9.00 -7.35 -7.72
C TRP A 81 7.73 -6.63 -8.12
N LEU A 82 6.81 -6.50 -7.17
CA LEU A 82 5.56 -5.78 -7.32
C LEU A 82 5.50 -4.65 -6.30
N GLU A 83 5.31 -3.42 -6.77
CA GLU A 83 5.02 -2.27 -5.91
C GLU A 83 3.62 -2.42 -5.30
N ILE A 84 3.54 -2.27 -3.98
CA ILE A 84 2.28 -2.46 -3.24
C ILE A 84 1.86 -1.24 -2.42
N MET A 85 2.78 -0.34 -2.07
CA MET A 85 2.47 0.85 -1.26
C MET A 85 3.55 1.93 -1.31
N GLY A 86 3.16 3.16 -0.99
CA GLY A 86 4.05 4.25 -0.62
C GLY A 86 4.13 4.40 0.90
N CYS A 87 5.28 4.87 1.41
CA CYS A 87 5.53 5.06 2.84
C CYS A 87 6.62 6.11 3.10
N GLY A 88 6.75 6.56 4.34
CA GLY A 88 7.83 7.45 4.73
C GLY A 88 7.71 7.94 6.16
N LEU A 89 8.70 8.71 6.64
CA LEU A 89 8.57 9.44 7.90
C LEU A 89 7.68 10.66 7.67
N VAL A 90 6.77 10.95 8.58
CA VAL A 90 5.87 12.11 8.48
C VAL A 90 6.70 13.38 8.46
N HIS A 91 6.45 14.24 7.49
CA HIS A 91 7.19 15.50 7.35
C HIS A 91 6.91 16.41 8.56
N PRO A 92 7.93 17.08 9.16
CA PRO A 92 7.75 17.95 10.33
C PRO A 92 6.61 18.98 10.19
N ALA A 93 6.52 19.67 9.06
CA ALA A 93 5.42 20.60 8.77
C ALA A 93 4.01 20.00 8.89
N VAL A 94 3.83 18.69 8.64
CA VAL A 94 2.54 18.01 8.84
C VAL A 94 2.25 17.90 10.34
N LEU A 95 3.23 17.53 11.15
CA LEU A 95 3.10 17.46 12.62
C LEU A 95 2.80 18.84 13.21
N GLU A 96 3.57 19.86 12.83
CA GLU A 96 3.39 21.23 13.28
C GLU A 96 2.00 21.78 12.93
N SER A 97 1.51 21.50 11.71
CA SER A 97 0.16 21.89 11.29
C SER A 97 -0.95 21.23 12.10
N ALA A 98 -0.66 20.08 12.71
CA ALA A 98 -1.55 19.35 13.61
C ALA A 98 -1.35 19.71 15.10
N GLY A 99 -0.48 20.66 15.41
CA GLY A 99 -0.16 21.07 16.79
C GLY A 99 0.71 20.08 17.56
N ILE A 100 1.44 19.22 16.85
CA ILE A 100 2.38 18.25 17.42
C ILE A 100 3.80 18.81 17.30
N ASP A 101 4.54 18.83 18.42
CA ASP A 101 5.93 19.28 18.47
C ASP A 101 6.84 18.28 17.72
N SER A 102 7.34 18.67 16.54
CA SER A 102 8.18 17.84 15.69
C SER A 102 9.61 17.65 16.20
N GLU A 103 10.04 18.44 17.18
CA GLU A 103 11.33 18.21 17.85
C GLU A 103 11.23 17.10 18.90
N ARG A 104 10.02 16.88 19.45
CA ARG A 104 9.74 15.83 20.44
C ARG A 104 9.21 14.55 19.81
N TYR A 105 8.27 14.68 18.87
CA TYR A 105 7.57 13.56 18.25
C TYR A 105 8.02 13.37 16.81
N SER A 106 8.20 12.11 16.43
CA SER A 106 8.36 11.69 15.05
C SER A 106 7.28 10.67 14.71
N GLY A 107 7.22 10.29 13.44
CA GLY A 107 6.27 9.27 13.04
C GLY A 107 6.50 8.77 11.63
N TRP A 108 5.80 7.71 11.29
CA TRP A 108 5.76 7.19 9.93
C TRP A 108 4.33 7.03 9.44
N ALA A 109 4.18 7.07 8.13
CA ALA A 109 2.92 6.82 7.45
C ALA A 109 3.13 5.87 6.27
N PHE A 110 2.06 5.17 5.88
CA PHE A 110 1.99 4.41 4.64
C PHE A 110 0.60 4.48 4.03
N GLY A 111 0.51 4.24 2.72
CA GLY A 111 -0.76 4.17 2.00
C GLY A 111 -0.72 3.09 0.92
N MET A 112 -1.77 2.26 0.88
CA MET A 112 -1.93 1.20 -0.11
C MET A 112 -3.35 1.11 -0.65
N GLY A 113 -3.49 0.64 -1.89
CA GLY A 113 -4.78 0.35 -2.51
C GLY A 113 -5.07 -1.16 -2.47
N PRO A 114 -5.99 -1.64 -1.60
CA PRO A 114 -6.32 -3.07 -1.53
C PRO A 114 -6.81 -3.63 -2.86
N GLY A 115 -7.53 -2.83 -3.66
CA GLY A 115 -7.98 -3.24 -5.01
C GLY A 115 -6.81 -3.58 -5.93
N ARG A 116 -5.74 -2.78 -5.93
CA ARG A 116 -4.54 -3.05 -6.76
C ARG A 116 -3.79 -4.30 -6.31
N ILE A 117 -3.72 -4.51 -5.00
CA ILE A 117 -3.16 -5.73 -4.41
C ILE A 117 -3.98 -6.95 -4.80
N ALA A 118 -5.31 -6.88 -4.68
CA ALA A 118 -6.23 -7.96 -5.07
C ALA A 118 -6.09 -8.27 -6.56
N MET A 119 -6.09 -7.25 -7.42
CA MET A 119 -5.92 -7.44 -8.86
C MET A 119 -4.65 -8.21 -9.20
N SER A 120 -3.54 -7.82 -8.60
CA SER A 120 -2.26 -8.47 -8.84
C SER A 120 -2.25 -9.91 -8.29
N ARG A 121 -2.78 -10.12 -7.08
CA ARG A 121 -2.80 -11.43 -6.43
C ARG A 121 -3.69 -12.46 -7.12
N TYR A 122 -4.84 -12.02 -7.62
CA TYR A 122 -5.85 -12.90 -8.24
C TYR A 122 -5.82 -12.85 -9.77
N GLY A 123 -4.84 -12.16 -10.38
CA GLY A 123 -4.74 -12.06 -11.83
C GLY A 123 -5.90 -11.31 -12.49
N ILE A 124 -6.55 -10.40 -11.77
CA ILE A 124 -7.66 -9.60 -12.30
C ILE A 124 -7.06 -8.49 -13.17
N THR A 125 -7.39 -8.50 -14.44
CA THR A 125 -6.85 -7.57 -15.44
C THR A 125 -7.65 -6.28 -15.60
N ASP A 126 -8.85 -6.23 -15.02
CA ASP A 126 -9.79 -5.12 -15.15
C ASP A 126 -10.38 -4.73 -13.79
N ILE A 127 -10.07 -3.51 -13.33
CA ILE A 127 -10.52 -3.02 -12.02
C ILE A 127 -12.03 -2.86 -11.94
N ARG A 128 -12.72 -2.70 -13.07
CA ARG A 128 -14.18 -2.51 -13.13
C ARG A 128 -14.94 -3.71 -12.60
N LEU A 129 -14.36 -4.91 -12.74
CA LEU A 129 -14.89 -6.15 -12.17
C LEU A 129 -15.05 -6.09 -10.64
N LEU A 130 -14.24 -5.28 -9.95
CA LEU A 130 -14.36 -5.08 -8.50
C LEU A 130 -15.59 -4.24 -8.11
N TYR A 131 -16.23 -3.54 -9.06
CA TYR A 131 -17.31 -2.58 -8.80
C TYR A 131 -18.62 -2.92 -9.53
N ASP A 132 -18.56 -3.67 -10.62
CA ASP A 132 -19.73 -4.04 -11.44
C ASP A 132 -20.74 -4.94 -10.71
N SER A 133 -20.36 -5.51 -9.56
CA SER A 133 -21.22 -6.38 -8.74
C SER A 133 -21.77 -7.60 -9.49
N ASP A 134 -21.02 -8.10 -10.47
CA ASP A 134 -21.38 -9.30 -11.23
C ASP A 134 -21.30 -10.54 -10.33
N VAL A 135 -22.44 -11.21 -10.13
CA VAL A 135 -22.54 -12.41 -9.29
C VAL A 135 -21.55 -13.50 -9.72
N ARG A 136 -21.30 -13.66 -11.04
CA ARG A 136 -20.37 -14.67 -11.57
C ARG A 136 -18.92 -14.37 -11.19
N PHE A 137 -18.58 -13.10 -11.01
CA PHE A 137 -17.29 -12.70 -10.48
C PHE A 137 -17.21 -12.98 -8.98
N LEU A 138 -18.25 -12.58 -8.22
CA LEU A 138 -18.29 -12.74 -6.77
C LEU A 138 -18.26 -14.21 -6.33
N GLU A 139 -18.94 -15.10 -7.05
CA GLU A 139 -19.00 -16.54 -6.75
C GLU A 139 -17.61 -17.21 -6.74
N GLN A 140 -16.63 -16.67 -7.47
CA GLN A 140 -15.25 -17.19 -7.47
C GLN A 140 -14.56 -17.07 -6.10
N PHE A 141 -15.07 -16.21 -5.20
CA PHE A 141 -14.53 -15.96 -3.88
C PHE A 141 -15.41 -16.50 -2.74
N ALA A 142 -16.57 -17.09 -3.05
CA ALA A 142 -17.56 -17.52 -2.05
C ALA A 142 -17.14 -18.77 -1.25
N ALA A 143 -16.18 -19.56 -1.77
CA ALA A 143 -15.69 -20.77 -1.13
C ALA A 143 -14.36 -20.57 -0.36
N CYS A 144 -13.96 -19.30 -0.14
CA CYS A 144 -12.70 -18.94 0.50
C CYS A 144 -12.82 -18.80 2.02
#